data_AF-M1MG09-F1
#
_entry.id   AF-M1MG09-F1
#
_cell.length_a   1.000
_cell.length_b   1.000
_cell.length_c   1.000
_cell.angle_alpha   90.00
_cell.angle_beta   90.00
_cell.angle_gamma   90.00
#
_symmetry.space_group_name_H-M   'P 1'
#
loop_
_entity.id
_entity.type
_entity.pdbx_description
1 polymer ?
#
loop_
_entity_poly.entity_id
_entity_poly.type
_entity_poly.pdbx_seq_one_letter_code
_entity_poly.pdbx_strand_id
1 'polypeptide(L)'
;MKKYLSVILSATLMMSTFLTSGIQVNAATTTNVAASVPSNANLLNTYGKVFGKVGNILNGGQISDSNATNAIKKQYNSLTAENEMKPDGILGSSANVISISQAKALGYYIPDNYPESTVPKLNFATVDNMLKFCYDNGLSMRGHTLVWHSQTPDWYFRTGYNGNGGYVTPAVMDKRMEFYIKSVMGHVFSSKYGSVIYAWDVVNEYLHAEPAGSSKATGWQKIYGNLGTKPGFVKQAFQYAYDTLAYYKLTDKVKLFYNDYNEYMEVNDIISLINYINSGKKICAGIGMQSHLSTNFPSVAYYKNALDAFAKAGFEIQITELDVGSTSSSEQSKYYYDLMTAILSSKKSGANITALVWWGLSDDHSWRSKDKPLLYSNYSTPKEAYNSVLKAYFDAGYTMK
;
A
#
# COMPACT_ATOMS: atom_id res chain seq x y z
N MET A 1 15.17 65.27 -47.16
CA MET A 1 14.67 64.01 -46.54
C MET A 1 14.52 64.29 -45.04
N LYS A 2 13.33 64.66 -44.55
CA LYS A 2 12.32 63.77 -43.90
C LYS A 2 12.97 62.94 -42.77
N LYS A 3 12.65 63.06 -41.48
CA LYS A 3 11.53 63.66 -40.71
C LYS A 3 12.03 63.90 -39.27
N TYR A 4 11.72 65.06 -38.70
CA TYR A 4 11.80 65.35 -37.26
C TYR A 4 10.46 64.94 -36.59
N LEU A 5 10.47 64.52 -35.32
CA LEU A 5 10.07 65.33 -34.16
C LEU A 5 9.63 64.46 -32.95
N SER A 6 10.20 64.80 -31.82
CA SER A 6 9.88 64.45 -30.43
C SER A 6 8.49 64.90 -29.96
N VAL A 7 7.98 64.32 -28.88
CA VAL A 7 7.68 64.98 -27.57
C VAL A 7 6.74 64.08 -26.74
N ILE A 8 7.16 63.82 -25.50
CA ILE A 8 6.37 63.34 -24.36
C ILE A 8 5.96 64.58 -23.55
N LEU A 9 4.69 64.74 -23.13
CA LEU A 9 4.23 64.89 -21.71
C LEU A 9 2.76 65.37 -21.59
N SER A 10 2.07 64.79 -20.60
CA SER A 10 1.05 65.38 -19.70
C SER A 10 -0.45 65.44 -20.06
N ALA A 11 -1.16 64.51 -19.41
CA ALA A 11 -2.29 64.69 -18.49
C ALA A 11 -3.57 65.44 -18.94
N THR A 12 -4.69 64.69 -19.00
CA THR A 12 -5.99 65.18 -18.50
C THR A 12 -6.82 63.99 -18.00
N LEU A 13 -7.30 64.13 -16.76
CA LEU A 13 -8.20 63.22 -16.05
C LEU A 13 -9.62 63.34 -16.64
N MET A 14 -10.22 62.24 -17.11
CA MET A 14 -11.66 62.18 -17.37
C MET A 14 -12.28 60.99 -16.63
N MET A 15 -13.04 61.35 -15.60
CA MET A 15 -13.94 60.51 -14.83
C MET A 15 -15.14 60.18 -15.73
N SER A 16 -15.37 58.89 -16.02
CA SER A 16 -16.62 58.44 -16.61
C SER A 16 -17.28 57.40 -15.71
N THR A 17 -18.45 57.77 -15.23
CA THR A 17 -19.39 56.97 -14.46
C THR A 17 -20.01 55.90 -15.35
N PHE A 18 -19.76 54.62 -15.05
CA PHE A 18 -20.60 53.53 -15.53
C PHE A 18 -21.41 52.97 -14.37
N LEU A 19 -22.72 53.11 -14.51
CA LEU A 19 -23.77 52.54 -13.67
C LEU A 19 -23.60 51.03 -13.58
N THR A 20 -23.44 50.53 -12.35
CA THR A 20 -23.54 49.12 -12.01
C THR A 20 -24.99 48.67 -12.16
N SER A 21 -25.32 48.00 -13.26
CA SER A 21 -26.50 47.13 -13.28
C SER A 21 -26.14 45.89 -12.46
N GLY A 22 -26.78 45.77 -11.30
CA GLY A 22 -26.61 44.67 -10.38
C GLY A 22 -27.00 43.35 -11.02
N ILE A 23 -26.01 42.56 -11.44
CA ILE A 23 -26.15 41.12 -11.46
C ILE A 23 -25.76 40.67 -10.04
N GLN A 24 -26.76 40.53 -9.17
CA GLN A 24 -26.61 39.66 -8.01
C GLN A 24 -26.43 38.25 -8.56
N VAL A 25 -25.18 37.83 -8.70
CA VAL A 25 -24.86 36.41 -8.65
C VAL A 25 -25.22 36.01 -7.23
N ASN A 26 -26.43 35.47 -7.05
CA ASN A 26 -26.71 34.63 -5.90
C ASN A 26 -25.75 33.46 -6.00
N ALA A 27 -24.56 33.61 -5.42
CA ALA A 27 -23.82 32.48 -4.93
C ALA A 27 -24.77 31.81 -3.93
N ALA A 28 -25.49 30.79 -4.41
CA ALA A 28 -26.16 29.87 -3.52
C ALA A 28 -25.03 29.28 -2.67
N THR A 29 -24.80 29.88 -1.51
CA THR A 29 -24.22 29.22 -0.37
C THR A 29 -25.19 28.10 -0.05
N THR A 30 -25.04 26.96 -0.75
CA THR A 30 -25.50 25.69 -0.24
C THR A 30 -24.74 25.51 1.05
N THR A 31 -25.33 25.99 2.15
CA THR A 31 -25.02 25.52 3.48
C THR A 31 -25.35 24.03 3.42
N ASN A 32 -24.36 23.22 3.04
CA ASN A 32 -24.43 21.79 3.22
C ASN A 32 -24.63 21.59 4.71
N VAL A 33 -25.88 21.39 5.11
CA VAL A 33 -26.23 20.98 6.47
C VAL A 33 -25.43 19.70 6.69
N ALA A 34 -24.53 19.73 7.69
CA ALA A 34 -23.70 18.57 8.00
C ALA A 34 -24.60 17.34 8.15
N ALA A 35 -24.29 16.29 7.41
CA ALA A 35 -25.13 15.11 7.42
C ALA A 35 -25.02 14.43 8.80
N SER A 36 -26.15 14.06 9.39
CA SER A 36 -26.16 13.35 10.67
C SER A 36 -25.54 11.96 10.51
N VAL A 37 -24.53 11.62 11.31
CA VAL A 37 -23.93 10.27 11.35
C VAL A 37 -24.89 9.33 12.09
N PRO A 38 -25.43 8.28 11.44
CA PRO A 38 -26.30 7.30 12.10
C PRO A 38 -25.56 6.54 13.21
N SER A 39 -26.27 6.19 14.29
CA SER A 39 -25.68 5.52 15.47
C SER A 39 -25.13 4.12 15.19
N ASN A 40 -25.61 3.45 14.14
CA ASN A 40 -25.13 2.15 13.69
C ASN A 40 -24.04 2.24 12.59
N ALA A 41 -23.56 3.45 12.25
CA ALA A 41 -22.48 3.62 11.29
C ALA A 41 -21.16 3.07 11.82
N ASN A 42 -20.46 2.32 10.96
CA ASN A 42 -19.13 1.79 11.23
C ASN A 42 -18.31 1.78 9.93
N LEU A 43 -17.01 1.46 9.98
CA LEU A 43 -16.15 1.49 8.81
C LEU A 43 -16.57 0.47 7.73
N LEU A 44 -17.11 -0.67 8.14
CA LEU A 44 -17.55 -1.74 7.24
C LEU A 44 -18.79 -1.36 6.43
N ASN A 45 -19.85 -0.87 7.08
CA ASN A 45 -21.11 -0.51 6.42
C ASN A 45 -21.11 0.87 5.76
N THR A 46 -20.02 1.63 5.92
CA THR A 46 -19.75 2.86 5.17
C THR A 46 -18.72 2.59 4.07
N TYR A 47 -17.43 2.61 4.41
CA TYR A 47 -16.31 2.54 3.49
C TYR A 47 -16.16 1.17 2.81
N GLY A 48 -16.55 0.08 3.49
CA GLY A 48 -16.44 -1.28 2.92
C GLY A 48 -17.20 -1.45 1.60
N LYS A 49 -18.34 -0.75 1.42
CA LYS A 49 -19.09 -0.77 0.16
C LYS A 49 -18.46 0.09 -0.93
N VAL A 50 -17.87 1.22 -0.54
CA VAL A 50 -17.30 2.20 -1.48
C VAL A 50 -16.02 1.67 -2.09
N PHE A 51 -15.14 1.11 -1.27
CA PHE A 51 -13.85 0.60 -1.72
C PHE A 51 -13.87 -0.91 -1.99
N GLY A 52 -14.84 -1.65 -1.48
CA GLY A 52 -14.90 -3.12 -1.57
C GLY A 52 -14.08 -3.78 -0.46
N LYS A 53 -12.92 -3.21 -0.11
CA LYS A 53 -12.08 -3.64 1.01
C LYS A 53 -11.86 -2.50 1.98
N VAL A 54 -12.23 -2.73 3.23
CA VAL A 54 -11.86 -1.88 4.36
C VAL A 54 -11.16 -2.76 5.37
N GLY A 55 -9.89 -2.48 5.62
CA GLY A 55 -8.99 -3.42 6.27
C GLY A 55 -8.21 -2.87 7.44
N ASN A 56 -7.54 -3.81 8.10
CA ASN A 56 -6.63 -3.53 9.20
C ASN A 56 -5.45 -4.52 9.19
N ILE A 57 -4.50 -4.34 10.09
CA ILE A 57 -3.22 -5.04 10.09
C ILE A 57 -2.94 -5.59 11.48
N LEU A 58 -2.81 -6.91 11.56
CA LEU A 58 -2.63 -7.65 12.80
C LEU A 58 -1.43 -8.58 12.70
N ASN A 59 -0.84 -8.86 13.85
CA ASN A 59 0.09 -9.97 14.04
C ASN A 59 -0.59 -11.22 14.64
N GLY A 60 0.19 -12.31 14.74
CA GLY A 60 -0.24 -13.62 15.23
C GLY A 60 -0.78 -13.60 16.67
N GLY A 61 -0.28 -12.70 17.51
CA GLY A 61 -0.79 -12.52 18.88
C GLY A 61 -2.20 -11.95 18.89
N GLN A 62 -2.45 -10.94 18.05
CA GLN A 62 -3.73 -10.25 18.00
C GLN A 62 -4.85 -11.10 17.40
N ILE A 63 -4.57 -11.97 16.41
CA ILE A 63 -5.58 -12.90 15.90
C ILE A 63 -6.02 -13.96 16.92
N SER A 64 -5.26 -14.12 18.02
CA SER A 64 -5.59 -15.00 19.14
C SER A 64 -6.30 -14.25 20.28
N ASP A 65 -6.35 -12.92 20.23
CA ASP A 65 -7.05 -12.09 21.21
C ASP A 65 -8.51 -11.87 20.78
N SER A 66 -9.44 -12.28 21.64
CA SER A 66 -10.87 -12.10 21.41
C SER A 66 -11.29 -10.64 21.28
N ASN A 67 -10.65 -9.70 21.99
CA ASN A 67 -10.97 -8.28 21.91
C ASN A 67 -10.56 -7.70 20.55
N ALA A 68 -9.33 -8.00 20.11
CA ALA A 68 -8.84 -7.62 18.79
C ALA A 68 -9.71 -8.25 17.67
N THR A 69 -10.03 -9.53 17.79
CA THR A 69 -10.86 -10.25 16.82
C THR A 69 -12.27 -9.66 16.72
N ASN A 70 -12.89 -9.32 17.86
CA ASN A 70 -14.20 -8.67 17.89
C ASN A 70 -14.16 -7.27 17.24
N ALA A 71 -13.11 -6.49 17.51
CA ALA A 71 -12.90 -5.20 16.87
C ALA A 71 -12.77 -5.35 15.35
N ILE A 72 -12.02 -6.36 14.88
CA ILE A 72 -11.84 -6.64 13.45
C ILE A 72 -13.17 -6.93 12.77
N LYS A 73 -13.93 -7.90 13.29
CA LYS A 73 -15.18 -8.37 12.67
C LYS A 73 -16.27 -7.30 12.64
N LYS A 74 -16.20 -6.32 13.55
CA LYS A 74 -17.17 -5.21 13.61
C LYS A 74 -16.89 -4.15 12.55
N GLN A 75 -15.62 -3.90 12.22
CA GLN A 75 -15.20 -2.70 11.48
C GLN A 75 -14.61 -3.01 10.10
N TYR A 76 -14.11 -4.22 9.86
CA TYR A 76 -13.26 -4.53 8.71
C TYR A 76 -13.67 -5.83 8.02
N ASN A 77 -13.39 -5.93 6.71
CA ASN A 77 -13.56 -7.13 5.89
C ASN A 77 -12.28 -7.58 5.18
N SER A 78 -11.15 -6.95 5.52
CA SER A 78 -9.83 -7.25 4.96
C SER A 78 -8.76 -7.24 6.05
N LEU A 79 -7.77 -8.12 5.94
CA LEU A 79 -6.60 -8.17 6.82
C LEU A 79 -5.31 -8.11 5.99
N THR A 80 -4.25 -7.53 6.56
CA THR A 80 -2.86 -7.78 6.15
C THR A 80 -2.11 -8.31 7.37
N ALA A 81 -1.24 -9.30 7.18
CA ALA A 81 -0.36 -9.75 8.25
C ALA A 81 0.74 -8.71 8.47
N GLU A 82 0.98 -8.31 9.73
CA GLU A 82 1.96 -7.28 10.06
C GLU A 82 3.39 -7.71 9.71
N ASN A 83 3.75 -8.96 10.04
CA ASN A 83 5.10 -9.48 9.80
C ASN A 83 5.14 -10.94 9.34
N GLU A 84 4.07 -11.70 9.55
CA GLU A 84 4.03 -13.16 9.43
C GLU A 84 4.23 -13.67 8.00
N MET A 85 4.04 -12.80 7.00
CA MET A 85 4.20 -13.08 5.58
C MET A 85 5.40 -12.35 4.95
N LYS A 86 6.20 -11.62 5.73
CA LYS A 86 7.43 -10.97 5.26
C LYS A 86 8.54 -12.02 5.05
N PRO A 87 9.60 -11.68 4.27
CA PRO A 87 10.64 -12.63 3.96
C PRO A 87 11.36 -13.22 5.18
N ASP A 88 11.65 -12.45 6.22
CA ASP A 88 12.25 -12.96 7.47
C ASP A 88 11.32 -13.87 8.27
N GLY A 89 10.01 -13.63 8.25
CA GLY A 89 9.00 -14.51 8.86
C GLY A 89 8.94 -15.88 8.20
N ILE A 90 9.17 -15.94 6.88
CA ILE A 90 9.13 -17.17 6.08
C ILE A 90 10.50 -17.85 5.98
N LEU A 91 11.57 -17.10 5.78
CA LEU A 91 12.94 -17.63 5.64
C LEU A 91 13.57 -17.95 7.01
N GLY A 92 13.15 -17.24 8.06
CA GLY A 92 13.72 -17.32 9.41
C GLY A 92 14.94 -16.42 9.59
N SER A 93 15.26 -16.12 10.84
CA SER A 93 16.41 -15.30 11.23
C SER A 93 17.78 -15.95 10.96
N SER A 94 17.80 -17.28 10.81
CA SER A 94 19.00 -18.06 10.49
C SER A 94 18.73 -19.05 9.37
N ALA A 95 19.76 -19.32 8.58
CA ALA A 95 19.65 -20.20 7.42
C ALA A 95 19.31 -21.64 7.85
N ASN A 96 18.22 -22.16 7.30
CA ASN A 96 17.86 -23.57 7.37
C ASN A 96 17.68 -24.05 5.93
N VAL A 97 18.59 -24.90 5.44
CA VAL A 97 18.60 -25.33 4.04
C VAL A 97 18.32 -26.81 3.92
N ILE A 98 17.62 -27.19 2.85
CA ILE A 98 17.26 -28.57 2.52
C ILE A 98 17.69 -28.88 1.10
N SER A 99 17.94 -30.15 0.83
CA SER A 99 18.26 -30.61 -0.53
C SER A 99 17.08 -30.36 -1.49
N ILE A 100 17.39 -30.24 -2.79
CA ILE A 100 16.38 -30.10 -3.83
C ILE A 100 15.34 -31.24 -3.81
N SER A 101 15.76 -32.48 -3.51
CA SER A 101 14.84 -33.62 -3.40
C SER A 101 13.86 -33.47 -2.23
N GLN A 102 14.34 -33.02 -1.06
CA GLN A 102 13.48 -32.72 0.09
C GLN A 102 12.53 -31.57 -0.21
N ALA A 103 13.00 -30.50 -0.88
CA ALA A 103 12.15 -29.37 -1.26
C ALA A 103 11.02 -29.79 -2.20
N LYS A 104 11.32 -30.61 -3.21
CA LYS A 104 10.29 -31.19 -4.10
C LYS A 104 9.29 -32.07 -3.34
N ALA A 105 9.76 -32.87 -2.38
CA ALA A 105 8.88 -33.69 -1.54
C ALA A 105 7.94 -32.85 -0.65
N LEU A 106 8.34 -31.62 -0.30
CA LEU A 106 7.50 -30.64 0.39
C LEU A 106 6.61 -29.81 -0.56
N GLY A 107 6.63 -30.10 -1.87
CA GLY A 107 5.82 -29.40 -2.87
C GLY A 107 6.36 -28.03 -3.28
N TYR A 108 7.63 -27.71 -2.98
CA TYR A 108 8.22 -26.44 -3.40
C TYR A 108 8.42 -26.39 -4.92
N TYR A 109 8.29 -25.19 -5.48
CA TYR A 109 8.68 -24.94 -6.86
C TYR A 109 10.19 -24.85 -6.95
N ILE A 110 10.81 -25.63 -7.83
CA ILE A 110 12.25 -25.53 -8.12
C ILE A 110 12.42 -25.04 -9.56
N PRO A 111 13.04 -23.86 -9.79
CA PRO A 111 13.33 -23.39 -11.12
C PRO A 111 14.14 -24.38 -11.96
N ASP A 112 13.89 -24.41 -13.26
CA ASP A 112 14.77 -25.11 -14.19
C ASP A 112 16.19 -24.55 -14.12
N ASN A 113 17.17 -25.45 -14.21
CA ASN A 113 18.60 -25.15 -14.09
C ASN A 113 18.96 -24.40 -12.80
N TYR A 114 18.32 -24.76 -11.68
CA TYR A 114 18.65 -24.18 -10.37
C TYR A 114 20.15 -24.39 -10.05
N PRO A 115 20.91 -23.32 -9.72
CA PRO A 115 22.36 -23.37 -9.70
C PRO A 115 22.96 -23.99 -8.43
N GLU A 116 22.14 -24.30 -7.43
CA GLU A 116 22.59 -24.78 -6.11
C GLU A 116 21.98 -26.14 -5.76
N SER A 117 22.67 -26.93 -4.93
CA SER A 117 22.20 -28.25 -4.49
C SER A 117 21.17 -28.18 -3.35
N THR A 118 20.95 -27.00 -2.79
CA THR A 118 20.03 -26.76 -1.66
C THR A 118 19.23 -25.48 -1.87
N VAL A 119 18.09 -25.41 -1.17
CA VAL A 119 17.24 -24.22 -1.05
C VAL A 119 16.90 -23.97 0.42
N PRO A 120 16.49 -22.74 0.79
CA PRO A 120 15.91 -22.49 2.10
C PRO A 120 14.68 -23.34 2.36
N LYS A 121 14.57 -23.90 3.57
CA LYS A 121 13.33 -24.47 4.09
C LYS A 121 12.44 -23.34 4.56
N LEU A 122 11.30 -23.14 3.90
CA LEU A 122 10.36 -22.07 4.17
C LEU A 122 9.44 -22.43 5.34
N ASN A 123 9.22 -21.49 6.26
CA ASN A 123 8.30 -21.61 7.38
C ASN A 123 6.93 -21.04 7.01
N PHE A 124 5.93 -21.91 6.86
CA PHE A 124 4.57 -21.50 6.53
C PHE A 124 3.60 -21.52 7.71
N ALA A 125 4.03 -21.90 8.91
CA ALA A 125 3.13 -22.04 10.06
C ALA A 125 2.39 -20.73 10.40
N THR A 126 3.09 -19.60 10.38
CA THR A 126 2.49 -18.28 10.64
C THR A 126 1.57 -17.84 9.50
N VAL A 127 1.95 -18.12 8.25
CA VAL A 127 1.15 -17.86 7.06
C VAL A 127 -0.17 -18.65 7.10
N ASP A 128 -0.10 -19.95 7.41
CA ASP A 128 -1.26 -20.83 7.50
C ASP A 128 -2.24 -20.39 8.60
N ASN A 129 -1.71 -19.96 9.75
CA ASN A 129 -2.54 -19.43 10.84
C ASN A 129 -3.30 -18.17 10.42
N MET A 130 -2.63 -17.23 9.72
CA MET A 130 -3.26 -16.02 9.22
C MET A 130 -4.33 -16.31 8.15
N LEU A 131 -4.02 -17.16 7.18
CA LEU A 131 -4.96 -17.55 6.14
C LEU A 131 -6.20 -18.23 6.75
N LYS A 132 -5.99 -19.16 7.69
CA LYS A 132 -7.07 -19.86 8.37
C LYS A 132 -7.94 -18.90 9.18
N PHE A 133 -7.34 -17.98 9.92
CA PHE A 133 -8.08 -16.97 10.68
C PHE A 133 -8.99 -16.13 9.77
N CYS A 134 -8.44 -15.64 8.65
CA CYS A 134 -9.21 -14.89 7.68
C CYS A 134 -10.37 -15.72 7.11
N TYR A 135 -10.07 -16.97 6.73
CA TYR A 135 -11.05 -17.87 6.14
C TYR A 135 -12.22 -18.16 7.10
N ASP A 136 -11.92 -18.51 8.35
CA ASP A 136 -12.91 -18.86 9.35
C ASP A 136 -13.79 -17.67 9.77
N ASN A 137 -13.30 -16.45 9.57
CA ASN A 137 -14.03 -15.22 9.93
C ASN A 137 -14.58 -14.46 8.71
N GLY A 138 -14.52 -15.03 7.50
CA GLY A 138 -15.04 -14.40 6.29
C GLY A 138 -14.29 -13.11 5.87
N LEU A 139 -13.03 -12.97 6.28
CA LEU A 139 -12.17 -11.84 5.93
C LEU A 139 -11.40 -12.15 4.64
N SER A 140 -11.24 -11.13 3.81
CA SER A 140 -10.24 -11.17 2.72
C SER A 140 -8.86 -10.83 3.25
N MET A 141 -7.81 -11.16 2.51
CA MET A 141 -6.43 -10.91 2.91
C MET A 141 -5.58 -10.30 1.79
N ARG A 142 -4.74 -9.34 2.13
CA ARG A 142 -3.61 -8.89 1.29
C ARG A 142 -2.37 -9.67 1.69
N GLY A 143 -1.69 -10.29 0.73
CA GLY A 143 -0.37 -10.86 0.96
C GLY A 143 0.69 -9.76 0.97
N HIS A 144 1.49 -9.70 2.03
CA HIS A 144 2.51 -8.68 2.23
C HIS A 144 3.73 -9.31 2.92
N THR A 145 4.90 -9.37 2.28
CA THR A 145 5.27 -8.98 0.92
C THR A 145 6.32 -9.95 0.38
N LEU A 146 6.43 -10.10 -0.94
CA LEU A 146 7.32 -11.10 -1.54
C LEU A 146 8.77 -10.63 -1.70
N VAL A 147 8.99 -9.35 -2.00
CA VAL A 147 10.32 -8.77 -2.20
C VAL A 147 10.38 -7.45 -1.45
N TRP A 148 11.29 -7.37 -0.48
CA TRP A 148 11.54 -6.14 0.25
C TRP A 148 13.01 -6.02 0.62
N HIS A 149 13.50 -4.78 0.66
CA HIS A 149 14.86 -4.46 1.07
C HIS A 149 15.04 -4.61 2.59
N SER A 150 13.99 -4.30 3.36
CA SER A 150 13.93 -4.55 4.80
C SER A 150 13.38 -5.94 5.09
N GLN A 151 13.59 -6.41 6.33
CA GLN A 151 13.07 -7.69 6.85
C GLN A 151 13.26 -8.88 5.88
N THR A 152 14.38 -8.89 5.17
CA THR A 152 14.86 -10.03 4.40
C THR A 152 16.24 -10.39 4.92
N PRO A 153 16.46 -11.61 5.41
CA PRO A 153 17.69 -11.94 6.09
C PRO A 153 18.89 -11.90 5.14
N ASP A 154 19.98 -11.23 5.55
CA ASP A 154 21.16 -11.01 4.70
C ASP A 154 21.82 -12.31 4.22
N TRP A 155 21.71 -13.40 5.00
CA TRP A 155 22.21 -14.72 4.61
C TRP A 155 21.56 -15.23 3.31
N TYR A 156 20.35 -14.80 2.98
CA TYR A 156 19.63 -15.21 1.78
C TYR A 156 20.26 -14.67 0.49
N PHE A 157 21.08 -13.62 0.57
CA PHE A 157 21.77 -13.01 -0.57
C PHE A 157 23.21 -13.51 -0.72
N ARG A 158 23.67 -14.37 0.19
CA ARG A 158 25.06 -14.78 0.28
C ARG A 158 25.28 -16.21 -0.18
N THR A 159 26.51 -16.45 -0.62
CA THR A 159 27.00 -17.75 -1.08
C THR A 159 26.82 -18.78 0.03
N GLY A 160 26.23 -19.93 -0.31
CA GLY A 160 25.96 -21.01 0.64
C GLY A 160 24.95 -20.67 1.74
N TYR A 161 24.13 -19.63 1.56
CA TYR A 161 23.17 -19.17 2.57
C TYR A 161 23.83 -18.82 3.92
N ASN A 162 25.05 -18.28 3.87
CA ASN A 162 25.86 -17.99 5.05
C ASN A 162 26.08 -16.48 5.20
N GLY A 163 25.78 -15.92 6.37
CA GLY A 163 26.00 -14.50 6.70
C GLY A 163 27.45 -14.02 6.49
N ASN A 164 28.43 -14.92 6.55
CA ASN A 164 29.84 -14.61 6.31
C ASN A 164 30.28 -14.84 4.86
N GLY A 165 29.43 -15.41 4.01
CA GLY A 165 29.73 -15.64 2.60
C GLY A 165 29.71 -14.35 1.77
N GLY A 166 30.38 -14.34 0.63
CA GLY A 166 30.25 -13.25 -0.35
C GLY A 166 28.83 -13.19 -0.93
N TYR A 167 28.41 -12.01 -1.40
CA TYR A 167 27.16 -11.84 -2.14
C TYR A 167 27.16 -12.69 -3.41
N VAL A 168 26.01 -13.29 -3.75
CA VAL A 168 25.87 -14.11 -4.95
C VAL A 168 25.82 -13.25 -6.22
N THR A 169 25.83 -13.87 -7.40
CA THR A 169 25.64 -13.15 -8.65
C THR A 169 24.14 -12.88 -8.90
N PRO A 170 23.80 -11.87 -9.74
CA PRO A 170 22.42 -11.65 -10.18
C PRO A 170 21.75 -12.91 -10.74
N ALA A 171 22.46 -13.74 -11.51
CA ALA A 171 21.91 -14.98 -12.07
C ALA A 171 21.50 -16.00 -11.01
N VAL A 172 22.27 -16.12 -9.91
CA VAL A 172 21.88 -16.97 -8.78
C VAL A 172 20.69 -16.37 -8.05
N MET A 173 20.70 -15.05 -7.84
CA MET A 173 19.63 -14.36 -7.13
C MET A 173 18.30 -14.38 -7.90
N ASP A 174 18.33 -14.30 -9.23
CA ASP A 174 17.14 -14.44 -10.09
C ASP A 174 16.46 -15.80 -9.84
N LYS A 175 17.26 -16.87 -9.72
CA LYS A 175 16.75 -18.22 -9.45
C LYS A 175 16.25 -18.39 -8.03
N ARG A 176 16.95 -17.84 -7.04
CA ARG A 176 16.47 -17.81 -5.64
C ARG A 176 15.14 -17.05 -5.53
N MET A 177 15.02 -15.89 -6.17
CA MET A 177 13.79 -15.09 -6.21
C MET A 177 12.64 -15.84 -6.89
N GLU A 178 12.90 -16.49 -8.03
CA GLU A 178 11.93 -17.35 -8.70
C GLU A 178 11.45 -18.49 -7.80
N PHE A 179 12.38 -19.20 -7.14
CA PHE A 179 12.09 -20.25 -6.15
C PHE A 179 11.19 -19.72 -5.04
N TYR A 180 11.57 -18.59 -4.41
CA TYR A 180 10.87 -18.06 -3.25
C TYR A 180 9.45 -17.61 -3.60
N ILE A 181 9.29 -16.77 -4.63
CA ILE A 181 7.98 -16.24 -5.02
C ILE A 181 7.01 -17.36 -5.39
N LYS A 182 7.44 -18.29 -6.26
CA LYS A 182 6.58 -19.37 -6.74
C LYS A 182 6.29 -20.40 -5.64
N SER A 183 7.22 -20.65 -4.72
CA SER A 183 6.98 -21.56 -3.59
C SER A 183 6.04 -20.96 -2.54
N VAL A 184 6.21 -19.69 -2.18
CA VAL A 184 5.32 -18.99 -1.22
C VAL A 184 3.91 -18.90 -1.79
N MET A 185 3.75 -18.35 -2.99
CA MET A 185 2.42 -18.24 -3.61
C MET A 185 1.83 -19.62 -3.92
N GLY A 186 2.66 -20.59 -4.31
CA GLY A 186 2.23 -21.97 -4.55
C GLY A 186 1.70 -22.65 -3.28
N HIS A 187 2.37 -22.47 -2.15
CA HIS A 187 1.88 -22.95 -0.85
C HIS A 187 0.53 -22.31 -0.50
N VAL A 188 0.43 -20.99 -0.61
CA VAL A 188 -0.80 -20.24 -0.30
C VAL A 188 -1.98 -20.70 -1.17
N PHE A 189 -1.80 -20.81 -2.49
CA PHE A 189 -2.91 -21.10 -3.41
C PHE A 189 -3.22 -22.59 -3.57
N SER A 190 -2.35 -23.48 -3.09
CA SER A 190 -2.69 -24.91 -2.94
C SER A 190 -3.45 -25.20 -1.64
N SER A 191 -3.39 -24.30 -0.67
CA SER A 191 -4.19 -24.38 0.56
C SER A 191 -5.66 -24.08 0.32
N LYS A 192 -6.54 -24.80 1.02
CA LYS A 192 -8.00 -24.51 1.01
C LYS A 192 -8.34 -23.11 1.54
N TYR A 193 -7.45 -22.51 2.32
CA TYR A 193 -7.61 -21.16 2.86
C TYR A 193 -7.14 -20.08 1.88
N GLY A 194 -6.42 -20.43 0.81
CA GLY A 194 -5.81 -19.47 -0.12
C GLY A 194 -6.81 -18.56 -0.84
N SER A 195 -8.10 -18.94 -0.89
CA SER A 195 -9.16 -18.15 -1.52
C SER A 195 -9.42 -16.80 -0.85
N VAL A 196 -8.91 -16.57 0.36
CA VAL A 196 -9.04 -15.28 1.05
C VAL A 196 -8.15 -14.20 0.43
N ILE A 197 -7.07 -14.58 -0.24
CA ILE A 197 -6.12 -13.64 -0.83
C ILE A 197 -6.76 -12.95 -2.04
N TYR A 198 -6.82 -11.61 -2.02
CA TYR A 198 -7.32 -10.80 -3.15
C TYR A 198 -6.26 -9.91 -3.77
N ALA A 199 -5.16 -9.65 -3.06
CA ALA A 199 -4.06 -8.82 -3.53
C ALA A 199 -2.72 -9.32 -2.96
N TRP A 200 -1.64 -9.04 -3.67
CA TRP A 200 -0.27 -9.25 -3.22
C TRP A 200 0.57 -8.00 -3.46
N ASP A 201 1.27 -7.55 -2.42
CA ASP A 201 2.42 -6.66 -2.57
C ASP A 201 3.58 -7.53 -3.05
N VAL A 202 3.91 -7.41 -4.34
CA VAL A 202 4.97 -8.22 -4.94
C VAL A 202 6.33 -7.64 -4.62
N VAL A 203 6.46 -6.32 -4.72
CA VAL A 203 7.67 -5.58 -4.36
C VAL A 203 7.26 -4.41 -3.50
N ASN A 204 7.90 -4.31 -2.33
CA ASN A 204 7.69 -3.25 -1.36
C ASN A 204 8.89 -2.27 -1.39
N GLU A 205 8.60 -0.97 -1.43
CA GLU A 205 9.55 0.12 -1.16
C GLU A 205 10.87 0.03 -1.94
N TYR A 206 10.77 -0.26 -3.23
CA TYR A 206 11.98 -0.36 -4.07
C TYR A 206 12.64 1.01 -4.24
N LEU A 207 11.85 2.06 -4.48
CA LEU A 207 12.36 3.43 -4.69
C LEU A 207 12.93 4.05 -3.41
N HIS A 208 12.48 3.59 -2.25
CA HIS A 208 12.95 4.04 -0.94
C HIS A 208 14.06 3.17 -0.34
N ALA A 209 14.51 2.14 -1.06
CA ALA A 209 15.63 1.34 -0.61
C ALA A 209 16.96 2.12 -0.69
N GLU A 210 17.81 1.92 0.30
CA GLU A 210 19.14 2.56 0.37
C GLU A 210 19.98 2.27 -0.88
N PRO A 211 20.59 3.29 -1.52
CA PRO A 211 21.26 3.12 -2.80
C PRO A 211 22.46 2.18 -2.70
N ALA A 212 22.75 1.47 -3.79
CA ALA A 212 23.94 0.65 -3.92
C ALA A 212 25.21 1.46 -3.61
N GLY A 213 26.09 0.89 -2.79
CA GLY A 213 27.29 1.56 -2.26
C GLY A 213 27.08 2.30 -0.94
N SER A 214 25.84 2.54 -0.50
CA SER A 214 25.54 3.02 0.86
C SER A 214 25.98 1.98 1.89
N SER A 215 26.48 2.44 3.05
CA SER A 215 26.77 1.55 4.19
C SER A 215 25.51 0.87 4.74
N LYS A 216 24.32 1.41 4.42
CA LYS A 216 23.01 0.86 4.76
C LYS A 216 22.37 0.03 3.64
N ALA A 217 23.05 -0.12 2.49
CA ALA A 217 22.52 -0.91 1.39
C ALA A 217 22.25 -2.37 1.80
N THR A 218 21.10 -2.89 1.39
CA THR A 218 20.66 -4.26 1.71
C THR A 218 20.92 -5.21 0.54
N GLY A 219 20.56 -6.49 0.71
CA GLY A 219 20.87 -7.55 -0.24
C GLY A 219 20.53 -7.23 -1.69
N TRP A 220 19.29 -6.78 -1.97
CA TRP A 220 18.86 -6.50 -3.34
C TRP A 220 19.73 -5.43 -4.03
N GLN A 221 20.04 -4.31 -3.36
CA GLN A 221 20.90 -3.27 -3.95
C GLN A 221 22.36 -3.71 -4.07
N LYS A 222 22.83 -4.59 -3.18
CA LYS A 222 24.19 -5.16 -3.27
C LYS A 222 24.34 -6.17 -4.41
N ILE A 223 23.27 -6.90 -4.76
CA ILE A 223 23.26 -7.81 -5.91
C ILE A 223 23.09 -7.05 -7.23
N TYR A 224 22.07 -6.19 -7.32
CA TYR A 224 21.60 -5.64 -8.60
C TYR A 224 22.04 -4.20 -8.87
N GLY A 225 22.59 -3.50 -7.87
CA GLY A 225 22.97 -2.10 -8.01
C GLY A 225 21.79 -1.14 -8.05
N ASN A 226 22.07 0.11 -8.46
CA ASN A 226 21.04 1.14 -8.67
C ASN A 226 20.51 1.05 -10.11
N LEU A 227 19.22 0.76 -10.27
CA LEU A 227 18.58 0.55 -11.58
C LEU A 227 17.51 1.60 -11.92
N GLY A 228 17.34 2.63 -11.08
CA GLY A 228 16.34 3.68 -11.26
C GLY A 228 14.93 3.11 -11.45
N THR A 229 14.13 3.67 -12.35
CA THR A 229 12.74 3.24 -12.58
C THR A 229 12.58 2.08 -13.56
N LYS A 230 13.68 1.43 -13.99
CA LYS A 230 13.65 0.26 -14.89
C LYS A 230 14.41 -0.97 -14.34
N PRO A 231 14.15 -1.40 -13.10
CA PRO A 231 14.80 -2.55 -12.47
C PRO A 231 14.33 -3.90 -13.04
N GLY A 232 15.21 -4.60 -13.76
CA GLY A 232 14.90 -5.91 -14.36
C GLY A 232 14.41 -6.96 -13.35
N PHE A 233 15.01 -7.02 -12.15
CA PHE A 233 14.64 -7.99 -11.12
C PHE A 233 13.24 -7.74 -10.56
N VAL A 234 12.81 -6.48 -10.41
CA VAL A 234 11.44 -6.14 -9.98
C VAL A 234 10.44 -6.59 -11.02
N LYS A 235 10.69 -6.31 -12.32
CA LYS A 235 9.81 -6.82 -13.38
C LYS A 235 9.72 -8.35 -13.39
N GLN A 236 10.84 -9.04 -13.16
CA GLN A 236 10.86 -10.50 -13.01
C GLN A 236 10.04 -10.98 -11.81
N ALA A 237 10.13 -10.31 -10.64
CA ALA A 237 9.32 -10.66 -9.48
C ALA A 237 7.81 -10.62 -9.80
N PHE A 238 7.34 -9.58 -10.49
CA PHE A 238 5.96 -9.50 -10.99
C PHE A 238 5.63 -10.58 -12.01
N GLN A 239 6.55 -10.93 -12.90
CA GLN A 239 6.34 -12.02 -13.86
C GLN A 239 6.16 -13.35 -13.14
N TYR A 240 7.01 -13.68 -12.15
CA TYR A 240 6.91 -14.91 -11.37
C TYR A 240 5.61 -14.99 -10.57
N ALA A 241 5.20 -13.88 -9.96
CA ALA A 241 3.93 -13.80 -9.25
C ALA A 241 2.74 -13.98 -10.21
N TYR A 242 2.77 -13.31 -11.37
CA TYR A 242 1.72 -13.42 -12.38
C TYR A 242 1.62 -14.84 -12.95
N ASP A 243 2.75 -15.47 -13.26
CA ASP A 243 2.78 -16.85 -13.78
C ASP A 243 2.20 -17.83 -12.76
N THR A 244 2.46 -17.60 -11.47
CA THR A 244 1.85 -18.41 -10.40
C THR A 244 0.33 -18.21 -10.37
N LEU A 245 -0.16 -16.97 -10.45
CA LEU A 245 -1.61 -16.73 -10.55
C LEU A 245 -2.21 -17.38 -11.81
N ALA A 246 -1.51 -17.34 -12.94
CA ALA A 246 -1.97 -17.98 -14.18
C ALA A 246 -2.07 -19.49 -14.04
N TYR A 247 -1.08 -20.13 -13.41
CA TYR A 247 -1.07 -21.56 -13.11
C TYR A 247 -2.29 -21.98 -12.27
N TYR A 248 -2.64 -21.19 -11.25
CA TYR A 248 -3.81 -21.44 -10.41
C TYR A 248 -5.13 -20.88 -10.97
N LYS A 249 -5.12 -20.27 -12.17
CA LYS A 249 -6.29 -19.62 -12.80
C LYS A 249 -6.93 -18.53 -11.91
N LEU A 250 -6.08 -17.67 -11.36
CA LEU A 250 -6.44 -16.60 -10.42
C LEU A 250 -6.15 -15.19 -10.95
N THR A 251 -5.74 -15.02 -12.21
CA THR A 251 -5.37 -13.72 -12.79
C THR A 251 -6.53 -12.71 -12.86
N ASP A 252 -7.77 -13.18 -12.81
CA ASP A 252 -8.99 -12.38 -12.71
C ASP A 252 -9.44 -12.11 -11.26
N LYS A 253 -8.94 -12.91 -10.29
CA LYS A 253 -9.37 -12.89 -8.87
C LYS A 253 -8.38 -12.21 -7.93
N VAL A 254 -7.08 -12.29 -8.22
CA VAL A 254 -6.00 -11.75 -7.38
C VAL A 254 -5.25 -10.68 -8.17
N LYS A 255 -4.99 -9.54 -7.52
CA LYS A 255 -4.27 -8.41 -8.11
C LYS A 255 -2.85 -8.28 -7.54
N LEU A 256 -1.90 -7.86 -8.37
CA LEU A 256 -0.50 -7.68 -7.98
C LEU A 256 -0.19 -6.19 -7.89
N PHE A 257 0.46 -5.77 -6.80
CA PHE A 257 0.74 -4.37 -6.52
C PHE A 257 2.24 -4.13 -6.30
N TYR A 258 2.67 -2.94 -6.72
CA TYR A 258 3.84 -2.29 -6.16
C TYR A 258 3.36 -1.48 -4.94
N ASN A 259 4.03 -1.55 -3.80
CA ASN A 259 3.62 -0.88 -2.56
C ASN A 259 4.76 0.02 -2.04
N ASP A 260 4.48 1.26 -1.65
CA ASP A 260 5.51 2.21 -1.24
C ASP A 260 4.98 3.30 -0.28
N TYR A 261 5.87 3.88 0.53
CA TYR A 261 5.61 5.08 1.34
C TYR A 261 6.17 6.33 0.68
N ASN A 262 5.84 7.51 1.24
CA ASN A 262 6.18 8.82 0.65
C ASN A 262 5.84 8.86 -0.85
N GLU A 263 4.82 8.11 -1.24
CA GLU A 263 4.40 7.85 -2.61
C GLU A 263 3.97 9.15 -3.31
N TYR A 264 3.56 10.14 -2.52
CA TYR A 264 3.23 11.49 -2.97
C TYR A 264 4.45 12.34 -3.33
N MET A 265 5.65 11.94 -2.94
CA MET A 265 6.93 12.57 -3.33
C MET A 265 7.50 11.96 -4.62
N GLU A 266 7.20 10.69 -4.89
CA GLU A 266 7.82 9.89 -5.96
C GLU A 266 6.85 9.56 -7.12
N VAL A 267 5.81 10.38 -7.32
CA VAL A 267 4.70 10.09 -8.25
C VAL A 267 5.19 9.71 -9.66
N ASN A 268 6.11 10.49 -10.23
CA ASN A 268 6.59 10.25 -11.60
C ASN A 268 7.44 8.98 -11.70
N ASP A 269 8.21 8.68 -10.66
CA ASP A 269 9.10 7.51 -10.62
C ASP A 269 8.30 6.23 -10.40
N ILE A 270 7.29 6.27 -9.55
CA ILE A 270 6.31 5.19 -9.36
C ILE A 270 5.55 4.91 -10.66
N ILE A 271 5.05 5.95 -11.35
CA ILE A 271 4.38 5.78 -12.65
C ILE A 271 5.32 5.16 -13.68
N SER A 272 6.56 5.65 -13.75
CA SER A 272 7.58 5.11 -14.67
C SER A 272 7.90 3.65 -14.37
N LEU A 273 8.02 3.28 -13.10
CA LEU A 273 8.28 1.93 -12.63
C LEU A 273 7.14 0.97 -12.97
N ILE A 274 5.90 1.32 -12.64
CA ILE A 274 4.73 0.46 -12.92
C ILE A 274 4.53 0.30 -14.43
N ASN A 275 4.74 1.36 -15.22
CA ASN A 275 4.71 1.27 -16.68
C ASN A 275 5.82 0.36 -17.23
N TYR A 276 7.02 0.41 -16.62
CA TYR A 276 8.11 -0.51 -16.97
C TYR A 276 7.75 -1.96 -16.63
N ILE A 277 7.20 -2.23 -15.43
CA ILE A 277 6.72 -3.56 -15.03
C ILE A 277 5.70 -4.08 -16.04
N ASN A 278 4.75 -3.23 -16.46
CA ASN A 278 3.69 -3.56 -17.40
C ASN A 278 4.10 -3.55 -18.88
N SER A 279 5.37 -3.24 -19.20
CA SER A 279 5.82 -3.22 -20.59
C SER A 279 5.73 -4.62 -21.20
N GLY A 280 4.99 -4.75 -22.30
CA GLY A 280 4.70 -6.02 -22.98
C GLY A 280 3.42 -6.71 -22.51
N LYS A 281 3.16 -6.75 -21.19
CA LYS A 281 1.93 -7.34 -20.62
C LYS A 281 1.57 -6.64 -19.31
N LYS A 282 0.28 -6.30 -19.14
CA LYS A 282 -0.23 -5.76 -17.87
C LYS A 282 -0.26 -6.87 -16.81
N ILE A 283 0.71 -6.84 -15.89
CA ILE A 283 0.88 -7.82 -14.80
C ILE A 283 0.80 -7.16 -13.42
N CYS A 284 1.12 -5.88 -13.30
CA CYS A 284 0.87 -5.05 -12.13
C CYS A 284 -0.46 -4.29 -12.29
N ALA A 285 -1.33 -4.40 -11.29
CA ALA A 285 -2.62 -3.72 -11.27
C ALA A 285 -2.48 -2.21 -10.99
N GLY A 286 -1.53 -1.84 -10.14
CA GLY A 286 -1.28 -0.45 -9.78
C GLY A 286 -0.45 -0.30 -8.50
N ILE A 287 -0.81 0.71 -7.70
CA ILE A 287 -0.05 1.18 -6.55
C ILE A 287 -0.78 0.89 -5.23
N GLY A 288 -0.06 0.31 -4.28
CA GLY A 288 -0.34 0.38 -2.85
C GLY A 288 0.29 1.65 -2.29
N MET A 289 -0.55 2.59 -1.87
CA MET A 289 -0.17 3.81 -1.18
C MET A 289 -0.12 3.50 0.32
N GLN A 290 1.08 3.32 0.89
CA GLN A 290 1.20 2.99 2.32
C GLN A 290 0.52 4.07 3.17
N SER A 291 0.76 5.34 2.87
CA SER A 291 0.09 6.45 3.55
C SER A 291 0.38 6.48 5.06
N HIS A 292 1.66 6.34 5.41
CA HIS A 292 2.16 6.74 6.74
C HIS A 292 2.29 8.25 6.80
N LEU A 293 1.26 8.93 7.31
CA LEU A 293 1.14 10.38 7.27
C LEU A 293 1.36 11.00 8.66
N SER A 294 1.45 12.32 8.71
CA SER A 294 1.38 13.11 9.94
C SER A 294 0.62 14.41 9.67
N THR A 295 0.05 15.03 10.70
CA THR A 295 -0.67 16.31 10.56
C THR A 295 0.19 17.43 9.98
N ASN A 296 1.51 17.35 10.18
CA ASN A 296 2.48 18.32 9.67
C ASN A 296 2.90 18.06 8.22
N PHE A 297 2.86 16.81 7.74
CA PHE A 297 3.25 16.45 6.38
C PHE A 297 2.78 15.03 6.01
N PRO A 298 2.32 14.81 4.76
CA PRO A 298 2.07 15.79 3.70
C PRO A 298 0.80 16.61 3.96
N SER A 299 0.59 17.68 3.19
CA SER A 299 -0.74 18.31 3.15
C SER A 299 -1.73 17.40 2.41
N VAL A 300 -3.01 17.47 2.78
CA VAL A 300 -4.07 16.69 2.12
C VAL A 300 -4.14 16.97 0.62
N ALA A 301 -3.93 18.22 0.19
CA ALA A 301 -3.90 18.58 -1.23
C ALA A 301 -2.72 17.92 -1.95
N TYR A 302 -1.55 17.85 -1.33
CA TYR A 302 -0.39 17.19 -1.92
C TYR A 302 -0.60 15.67 -2.08
N TYR A 303 -1.14 15.04 -1.03
CA TYR A 303 -1.55 13.64 -1.10
C TYR A 303 -2.59 13.38 -2.21
N LYS A 304 -3.63 14.22 -2.28
CA LYS A 304 -4.68 14.10 -3.30
C LYS A 304 -4.12 14.23 -4.73
N ASN A 305 -3.17 15.14 -4.95
CA ASN A 305 -2.54 15.30 -6.26
C ASN A 305 -1.82 14.03 -6.72
N ALA A 306 -1.14 13.34 -5.79
CA ALA A 306 -0.51 12.05 -6.08
C ALA A 306 -1.54 10.97 -6.41
N LEU A 307 -2.59 10.85 -5.60
CA LEU A 307 -3.69 9.92 -5.82
C LEU A 307 -4.36 10.15 -7.19
N ASP A 308 -4.66 11.40 -7.55
CA ASP A 308 -5.27 11.76 -8.83
C ASP A 308 -4.31 11.47 -10.01
N ALA A 309 -3.00 11.66 -9.83
CA ALA A 309 -2.00 11.33 -10.84
C ALA A 309 -1.93 9.81 -11.09
N PHE A 310 -1.96 8.99 -10.04
CA PHE A 310 -2.02 7.53 -10.18
C PHE A 310 -3.33 7.07 -10.83
N ALA A 311 -4.46 7.70 -10.49
CA ALA A 311 -5.75 7.41 -11.11
C ALA A 311 -5.73 7.77 -12.61
N LYS A 312 -5.16 8.93 -12.97
CA LYS A 312 -5.00 9.37 -14.36
C LYS A 312 -4.06 8.47 -15.16
N ALA A 313 -3.07 7.86 -14.51
CA ALA A 313 -2.21 6.84 -15.12
C ALA A 313 -2.94 5.51 -15.38
N GLY A 314 -4.19 5.37 -14.95
CA GLY A 314 -5.02 4.17 -15.16
C GLY A 314 -4.70 3.03 -14.20
N PHE A 315 -4.08 3.34 -13.06
CA PHE A 315 -3.74 2.36 -12.04
C PHE A 315 -4.92 2.09 -11.11
N GLU A 316 -5.01 0.83 -10.65
CA GLU A 316 -5.76 0.54 -9.43
C GLU A 316 -4.98 1.08 -8.23
N ILE A 317 -5.70 1.67 -7.28
CA ILE A 317 -5.11 2.28 -6.07
C ILE A 317 -5.65 1.54 -4.85
N GLN A 318 -4.76 1.12 -3.98
CA GLN A 318 -5.11 0.66 -2.63
C GLN A 318 -4.40 1.56 -1.64
N ILE A 319 -5.12 2.07 -0.65
CA ILE A 319 -4.51 2.72 0.51
C ILE A 319 -4.26 1.60 1.52
N THR A 320 -3.00 1.29 1.77
CA THR A 320 -2.59 -0.02 2.29
C THR A 320 -2.20 -0.02 3.76
N GLU A 321 -1.73 1.12 4.30
CA GLU A 321 -1.05 1.17 5.60
C GLU A 321 -1.38 2.48 6.36
N LEU A 322 -2.60 2.99 6.21
CA LEU A 322 -2.96 4.34 6.67
C LEU A 322 -2.79 4.49 8.18
N ASP A 323 -1.94 5.43 8.56
CA ASP A 323 -1.82 5.97 9.91
C ASP A 323 -1.47 7.47 9.84
N VAL A 324 -1.89 8.27 10.82
CA VAL A 324 -1.68 9.72 10.82
C VAL A 324 -1.15 10.14 12.18
N GLY A 325 0.16 10.32 12.31
CA GLY A 325 0.76 10.80 13.56
C GLY A 325 0.36 12.23 13.91
N SER A 326 0.10 12.50 15.18
CA SER A 326 -0.16 13.85 15.69
C SER A 326 0.11 13.96 17.19
N THR A 327 0.56 15.13 17.62
CA THR A 327 0.62 15.47 19.06
C THR A 327 -0.71 16.06 19.57
N SER A 328 -1.65 16.37 18.67
CA SER A 328 -2.96 16.96 18.97
C SER A 328 -4.11 16.14 18.39
N SER A 329 -5.02 15.68 19.25
CA SER A 329 -6.20 14.90 18.84
C SER A 329 -7.12 15.67 17.89
N SER A 330 -7.30 16.98 18.10
CA SER A 330 -8.18 17.80 17.28
C SER A 330 -7.59 18.07 15.89
N GLU A 331 -6.27 18.27 15.79
CA GLU A 331 -5.57 18.40 14.51
C GLU A 331 -5.63 17.09 13.72
N GLN A 332 -5.40 15.96 14.40
CA GLN A 332 -5.51 14.63 13.78
C GLN A 332 -6.92 14.40 13.25
N SER A 333 -7.93 14.71 14.06
CA SER A 333 -9.34 14.58 13.72
C SER A 333 -9.68 15.40 12.48
N LYS A 334 -9.23 16.66 12.42
CA LYS A 334 -9.41 17.53 11.26
C LYS A 334 -8.69 16.98 10.02
N TYR A 335 -7.44 16.54 10.18
CA TYR A 335 -6.65 16.00 9.07
C TYR A 335 -7.31 14.75 8.47
N TYR A 336 -7.77 13.81 9.30
CA TYR A 336 -8.52 12.65 8.82
C TYR A 336 -9.81 13.05 8.10
N TYR A 337 -10.58 14.01 8.62
CA TYR A 337 -11.79 14.48 7.94
C TYR A 337 -11.47 15.01 6.53
N ASP A 338 -10.46 15.88 6.42
CA ASP A 338 -10.07 16.48 5.15
C ASP A 338 -9.51 15.42 4.18
N LEU A 339 -8.65 14.52 4.67
CA LEU A 339 -8.07 13.42 3.92
C LEU A 339 -9.14 12.47 3.37
N MET A 340 -10.06 12.01 4.23
CA MET A 340 -11.12 11.11 3.80
C MET A 340 -12.07 11.80 2.80
N THR A 341 -12.37 13.08 2.99
CA THR A 341 -13.14 13.87 2.01
C THR A 341 -12.43 13.91 0.66
N ALA A 342 -11.12 14.11 0.64
CA ALA A 342 -10.32 14.10 -0.59
C ALA A 342 -10.32 12.74 -1.29
N ILE A 343 -10.09 11.64 -0.56
CA ILE A 343 -10.11 10.28 -1.10
C ILE A 343 -11.49 9.94 -1.67
N LEU A 344 -12.56 10.23 -0.92
CA LEU A 344 -13.94 10.00 -1.34
C LEU A 344 -14.33 10.82 -2.57
N SER A 345 -13.84 12.06 -2.67
CA SER A 345 -14.02 12.92 -3.84
C SER A 345 -13.33 12.34 -5.08
N SER A 346 -12.09 11.86 -4.95
CA SER A 346 -11.38 11.20 -6.06
C SER A 346 -12.08 9.89 -6.46
N LYS A 347 -12.56 9.09 -5.51
CA LYS A 347 -13.37 7.89 -5.78
C LYS A 347 -14.66 8.24 -6.55
N LYS A 348 -15.37 9.28 -6.11
CA LYS A 348 -16.61 9.76 -6.76
C LYS A 348 -16.35 10.28 -8.17
N SER A 349 -15.17 10.84 -8.40
CA SER A 349 -14.70 11.33 -9.70
C SER A 349 -14.17 10.23 -10.63
N GLY A 350 -14.21 8.96 -10.20
CA GLY A 350 -13.87 7.81 -11.03
C GLY A 350 -12.51 7.16 -10.76
N ALA A 351 -11.76 7.62 -9.73
CA ALA A 351 -10.52 6.93 -9.35
C ALA A 351 -10.79 5.48 -8.93
N ASN A 352 -10.01 4.53 -9.46
CA ASN A 352 -10.15 3.11 -9.15
C ASN A 352 -9.52 2.75 -7.80
N ILE A 353 -10.09 3.27 -6.71
CA ILE A 353 -9.64 2.98 -5.33
C ILE A 353 -10.38 1.76 -4.82
N THR A 354 -9.66 0.67 -4.49
CA THR A 354 -10.26 -0.65 -4.19
C THR A 354 -9.93 -1.21 -2.80
N ALA A 355 -9.15 -0.48 -2.00
CA ALA A 355 -8.97 -0.78 -0.59
C ALA A 355 -8.63 0.47 0.22
N LEU A 356 -9.09 0.48 1.47
CA LEU A 356 -8.69 1.42 2.51
C LEU A 356 -8.32 0.62 3.76
N VAL A 357 -7.04 0.59 4.12
CA VAL A 357 -6.51 -0.25 5.18
C VAL A 357 -5.74 0.62 6.17
N TRP A 358 -6.01 0.45 7.46
CA TRP A 358 -5.26 1.10 8.54
C TRP A 358 -4.14 0.21 9.06
N TRP A 359 -2.97 0.79 9.34
CA TRP A 359 -1.83 0.07 9.92
C TRP A 359 -1.97 -0.10 11.45
N GLY A 360 -2.97 -0.89 11.84
CA GLY A 360 -3.21 -1.32 13.21
C GLY A 360 -4.58 -0.95 13.76
N LEU A 361 -4.98 -1.65 14.83
CA LEU A 361 -6.30 -1.51 15.45
C LEU A 361 -6.41 -0.29 16.36
N SER A 362 -5.36 0.00 17.14
CA SER A 362 -5.37 1.07 18.14
C SER A 362 -3.98 1.54 18.54
N ASP A 363 -3.91 2.76 19.08
CA ASP A 363 -2.66 3.46 19.41
C ASP A 363 -1.74 2.67 20.35
N ASP A 364 -2.30 1.95 21.32
CA ASP A 364 -1.58 1.13 22.29
C ASP A 364 -0.91 -0.13 21.68
N HIS A 365 -1.20 -0.45 20.42
CA HIS A 365 -0.62 -1.56 19.67
C HIS A 365 0.03 -1.12 18.35
N SER A 366 0.27 0.19 18.17
CA SER A 366 0.89 0.73 16.95
C SER A 366 2.42 0.73 17.03
N TRP A 367 3.09 0.42 15.91
CA TRP A 367 4.53 0.65 15.72
C TRP A 367 4.94 2.12 15.93
N ARG A 368 3.98 3.04 15.77
CA ARG A 368 4.08 4.49 15.98
C ARG A 368 3.30 4.95 17.23
N SER A 369 3.15 4.10 18.24
CA SER A 369 2.33 4.36 19.45
C SER A 369 2.56 5.72 20.13
N LYS A 370 3.79 6.24 20.09
CA LYS A 370 4.13 7.59 20.61
C LYS A 370 3.35 8.71 19.93
N ASP A 371 3.05 8.57 18.64
CA ASP A 371 2.34 9.55 17.82
C ASP A 371 0.81 9.35 17.85
N LYS A 372 0.32 8.33 18.56
CA LYS A 372 -1.10 7.98 18.68
C LYS A 372 -1.82 8.03 17.31
N PRO A 373 -1.40 7.24 16.30
CA PRO A 373 -1.70 7.58 14.91
C PRO A 373 -3.01 6.99 14.36
N LEU A 374 -3.72 6.18 15.15
CA LEU A 374 -4.86 5.36 14.70
C LEU A 374 -6.21 5.94 15.15
N LEU A 375 -7.30 5.30 14.74
CA LEU A 375 -8.67 5.76 15.01
C LEU A 375 -9.17 5.44 16.42
N TYR A 376 -8.46 4.58 17.13
CA TYR A 376 -8.82 4.07 18.45
C TYR A 376 -7.63 4.21 19.40
N SER A 377 -7.88 4.57 20.66
CA SER A 377 -6.80 4.62 21.67
C SER A 377 -6.48 3.24 22.24
N ASN A 378 -7.47 2.36 22.31
CA ASN A 378 -7.41 0.92 22.54
C ASN A 378 -8.53 0.24 21.75
N TYR A 379 -8.60 -1.10 21.69
CA TYR A 379 -9.58 -1.82 20.86
C TYR A 379 -11.07 -1.44 21.04
N SER A 380 -11.43 -0.77 22.13
CA SER A 380 -12.82 -0.41 22.46
C SER A 380 -13.13 1.08 22.44
N THR A 381 -12.10 1.95 22.50
CA THR A 381 -12.29 3.40 22.72
C THR A 381 -12.00 4.18 21.44
N PRO A 382 -13.03 4.62 20.68
CA PRO A 382 -12.84 5.44 19.50
C PRO A 382 -12.32 6.84 19.88
N LYS A 383 -11.47 7.41 19.02
CA LYS A 383 -10.99 8.78 19.13
C LYS A 383 -11.86 9.73 18.31
N GLU A 384 -11.65 11.04 18.47
CA GLU A 384 -12.27 12.07 17.62
C GLU A 384 -12.03 11.80 16.12
N ALA A 385 -10.85 11.29 15.78
CA ALA A 385 -10.51 10.86 14.42
C ALA A 385 -11.50 9.85 13.83
N TYR A 386 -11.94 8.85 14.59
CA TYR A 386 -12.94 7.87 14.12
C TYR A 386 -14.26 8.55 13.73
N ASN A 387 -14.73 9.48 14.57
CA ASN A 387 -15.97 10.22 14.31
C ASN A 387 -15.84 11.11 13.08
N SER A 388 -14.69 11.77 12.91
CA SER A 388 -14.38 12.59 11.74
C SER A 388 -14.30 11.78 10.45
N VAL A 389 -13.72 10.58 10.50
CA VAL A 389 -13.71 9.64 9.37
C VAL A 389 -15.15 9.27 8.98
N LEU A 390 -16.02 8.91 9.93
CA LEU A 390 -17.43 8.64 9.59
C LEU A 390 -18.14 9.88 9.06
N LYS A 391 -17.94 11.04 9.67
CA LYS A 391 -18.56 12.30 9.24
C LYS A 391 -18.22 12.65 7.79
N ALA A 392 -16.94 12.48 7.39
CA ALA A 392 -16.49 12.74 6.02
C ALA A 392 -17.26 11.90 4.98
N TYR A 393 -17.60 10.65 5.30
CA TYR A 393 -18.40 9.78 4.43
C TYR A 393 -19.77 10.39 4.10
N PHE A 394 -20.50 10.82 5.14
CA PHE A 394 -21.85 11.36 4.98
C PHE A 394 -21.84 12.74 4.34
N ASP A 395 -20.90 13.60 4.71
CA ASP A 395 -20.76 14.94 4.11
C ASP A 395 -20.32 14.87 2.64
N ALA A 396 -19.63 13.81 2.22
CA ALA A 396 -19.36 13.54 0.79
C ALA A 396 -20.60 13.05 0.02
N GLY A 397 -21.74 12.91 0.69
CA GLY A 397 -23.04 12.51 0.12
C GLY A 397 -23.16 11.01 -0.15
N TYR A 398 -22.33 10.17 0.49
CA TYR A 398 -22.52 8.73 0.46
C TYR A 398 -23.61 8.32 1.46
N THR A 399 -24.30 7.21 1.17
CA THR A 399 -25.35 6.65 2.01
C THR A 399 -24.96 5.26 2.47
N MET A 400 -25.22 4.91 3.73
CA MET A 400 -25.13 3.51 4.17
C MET A 400 -26.17 2.69 3.40
N LYS A 401 -25.85 1.45 3.07
CA LYS A 401 -26.80 0.54 2.44
C LYS A 401 -26.79 -0.81 3.11
#